data_AF-A0A7Y7CH08-F1
#
_entry.id   AF-A0A7Y7CH08-F1
#
_cell.length_a   1.000
_cell.length_b   1.000
_cell.length_c   1.000
_cell.angle_alpha   90.00
_cell.angle_beta   90.00
_cell.angle_gamma   90.00
#
_symmetry.space_group_name_H-M   'P 1'
#
loop_
_entity.id
_entity.type
_entity.pdbx_description
1 polymer ?
#
loop_
_entity_poly.entity_id
_entity_poly.type
_entity_poly.pdbx_seq_one_letter_code
_entity_poly.pdbx_strand_id
1 'polypeptide(L)'
;MEEQLNLDRVERIAFVLKTIAHPMRVGIIDLLNEHEKMSVNDITSYLGLEQSLTSHHLANMKMKGILGSKREGKNIFYFLRMKEVVDLIKVLEDVDVIVF
;
A
#
# COMPACT_ATOMS: atom_id res chain seq x y z
N MET A 1 35.75 -6.02 -11.20
CA MET A 1 35.25 -4.68 -10.89
C MET A 1 34.28 -4.87 -9.74
N GLU A 2 34.65 -4.50 -8.53
CA GLU A 2 33.76 -4.66 -7.37
C GLU A 2 32.55 -3.75 -7.57
N GLU A 3 31.37 -4.36 -7.58
CA GLU A 3 30.11 -3.63 -7.70
C GLU A 3 29.90 -2.87 -6.39
N GLN A 4 30.16 -1.57 -6.42
CA GLN A 4 30.02 -0.72 -5.24
C GLN A 4 28.52 -0.57 -4.88
N LEU A 5 28.19 -0.85 -3.62
CA LEU A 5 26.81 -0.79 -3.12
C LEU A 5 26.20 0.61 -3.28
N ASN A 6 25.13 0.72 -4.06
CA ASN A 6 24.35 1.95 -4.15
C ASN A 6 23.39 2.06 -2.95
N LEU A 7 23.83 2.74 -1.89
CA LEU A 7 23.09 2.85 -0.63
C LEU A 7 21.71 3.50 -0.82
N ASP A 8 21.61 4.58 -1.60
CA ASP A 8 20.34 5.25 -1.87
C ASP A 8 19.30 4.30 -2.48
N ARG A 9 19.74 3.44 -3.40
CA ARG A 9 18.87 2.43 -4.01
C ARG A 9 18.39 1.43 -2.96
N VAL A 10 19.28 0.92 -2.12
CA VAL A 10 18.93 -0.08 -1.08
C VAL A 10 17.99 0.52 -0.04
N GLU A 11 18.25 1.74 0.44
CA GLU A 11 17.39 2.42 1.39
C GLU A 11 15.99 2.68 0.84
N ARG A 12 15.89 3.13 -0.43
CA ARG A 12 14.57 3.31 -1.09
C ARG A 12 13.79 2.01 -1.18
N ILE A 13 14.43 0.92 -1.59
CA ILE A 13 13.78 -0.40 -1.70
C ILE A 13 13.31 -0.86 -0.32
N ALA A 14 14.18 -0.85 0.69
CA ALA A 14 13.84 -1.26 2.05
C ALA A 14 12.70 -0.41 2.64
N PHE A 15 12.69 0.90 2.35
CA PHE A 15 11.61 1.79 2.76
C PHE A 15 10.26 1.42 2.17
N VAL A 16 10.20 1.12 0.86
CA VAL A 16 8.96 0.68 0.20
C VAL A 16 8.49 -0.65 0.79
N LEU A 17 9.38 -1.64 0.88
CA LEU A 17 9.08 -2.95 1.45
C LEU A 17 8.52 -2.85 2.87
N LYS A 18 9.20 -2.11 3.75
CA LYS A 18 8.74 -1.88 5.14
C LYS A 18 7.39 -1.15 5.20
N THR A 19 7.10 -0.35 4.19
CA THR A 19 5.83 0.39 4.13
C THR A 19 4.67 -0.49 3.73
N ILE A 20 4.86 -1.44 2.82
CA ILE A 20 3.78 -2.33 2.37
C ILE A 20 3.66 -3.60 3.21
N ALA A 21 4.72 -4.02 3.92
CA ALA A 21 4.77 -5.24 4.74
C ALA A 21 3.90 -5.17 6.01
N HIS A 22 2.58 -5.13 5.83
CA HIS A 22 1.57 -5.22 6.86
C HIS A 22 0.29 -5.77 6.22
N PRO A 23 -0.40 -6.77 6.81
CA PRO A 23 -1.53 -7.45 6.16
C PRO A 23 -2.59 -6.48 5.64
N MET A 24 -2.96 -5.48 6.44
CA MET A 24 -3.98 -4.50 6.05
C MET A 24 -3.53 -3.54 4.96
N ARG A 25 -2.23 -3.29 4.83
CA ARG A 25 -1.72 -2.43 3.76
C ARG A 25 -1.66 -3.18 2.44
N VAL A 26 -1.35 -4.48 2.47
CA VAL A 26 -1.48 -5.38 1.32
C VAL A 26 -2.94 -5.40 0.86
N GLY A 27 -3.89 -5.65 1.76
CA GLY A 27 -5.33 -5.61 1.41
C GLY A 27 -5.82 -4.27 0.86
N ILE A 28 -5.31 -3.13 1.38
CA ILE A 28 -5.60 -1.80 0.79
C ILE A 28 -5.04 -1.68 -0.64
N ILE A 29 -3.84 -2.21 -0.89
CA ILE A 29 -3.23 -2.19 -2.23
C ILE A 29 -4.04 -3.03 -3.19
N ASP A 30 -4.46 -4.25 -2.79
CA ASP A 30 -5.26 -5.14 -3.64
C ASP A 30 -6.60 -4.48 -4.00
N LEU A 31 -7.28 -3.92 -3.00
CA LEU A 31 -8.52 -3.16 -3.21
C LEU A 31 -8.37 -2.01 -4.19
N LEU A 32 -7.32 -1.20 -4.03
CA LEU A 32 -7.07 -0.04 -4.89
C LEU A 32 -6.42 -0.42 -6.23
N ASN A 33 -6.06 -1.68 -6.42
CA ASN A 33 -5.70 -2.24 -7.71
C ASN A 33 -6.94 -2.72 -8.47
N GLU A 34 -7.91 -3.32 -7.78
CA GLU A 34 -9.20 -3.72 -8.35
C GLU A 34 -10.12 -2.52 -8.65
N HIS A 35 -10.01 -1.46 -7.84
CA HIS A 35 -10.80 -0.24 -7.96
C HIS A 35 -9.92 0.99 -8.21
N GLU A 36 -10.25 1.81 -9.20
CA GLU A 36 -9.46 3.01 -9.54
C GLU A 36 -9.24 3.95 -8.34
N LYS A 37 -10.26 4.13 -7.50
CA LYS A 37 -10.21 4.91 -6.26
C LYS A 37 -11.35 4.52 -5.32
N MET A 38 -11.13 4.64 -4.01
CA MET A 38 -12.16 4.32 -2.99
C MET A 38 -12.15 5.32 -1.84
N SER A 39 -13.31 5.54 -1.20
CA SER A 39 -13.38 6.37 0.00
C SER A 39 -12.87 5.61 1.23
N VAL A 40 -12.52 6.33 2.30
CA VAL A 40 -12.13 5.68 3.56
C VAL A 40 -13.24 4.79 4.12
N ASN A 41 -14.51 5.15 3.91
CA ASN A 41 -15.64 4.37 4.37
C ASN A 41 -15.74 3.05 3.61
N ASP A 42 -15.64 3.09 2.28
CA ASP A 42 -15.71 1.90 1.45
C ASP A 42 -14.57 0.92 1.77
N ILE A 43 -13.34 1.44 1.93
CA ILE A 43 -12.17 0.63 2.29
C ILE A 43 -12.37 0.01 3.69
N THR A 44 -12.86 0.79 4.66
CA THR A 44 -13.12 0.31 6.03
C THR A 44 -14.16 -0.82 6.01
N SER A 45 -15.27 -0.63 5.29
CA SER A 45 -16.33 -1.61 5.16
C SER A 45 -15.86 -2.90 4.49
N TYR A 46 -15.02 -2.80 3.45
CA TYR A 46 -14.50 -3.98 2.76
C TYR A 46 -13.53 -4.78 3.63
N LEU A 47 -12.63 -4.10 4.34
CA LEU A 47 -11.63 -4.76 5.19
C LEU A 47 -12.20 -5.25 6.52
N GLY A 48 -13.43 -4.86 6.89
CA GLY A 48 -14.04 -5.22 8.17
C GLY A 48 -13.29 -4.67 9.38
N LEU A 49 -12.63 -3.51 9.23
CA LEU A 49 -11.77 -2.91 10.25
C LEU A 49 -12.43 -1.72 10.93
N GLU A 50 -11.85 -1.32 12.06
CA GLU A 50 -12.13 -0.02 12.67
C GLU A 50 -11.70 1.12 11.73
N GLN A 51 -12.57 2.12 11.57
CA GLN A 51 -12.34 3.24 10.66
C GLN A 51 -11.10 4.07 11.05
N SER A 52 -10.83 4.18 12.36
CA SER A 52 -9.66 4.90 12.88
C SER A 52 -8.35 4.22 12.48
N LEU A 53 -8.29 2.89 12.57
CA LEU A 53 -7.15 2.08 12.15
C LEU A 53 -6.94 2.15 10.63
N THR A 54 -8.03 2.04 9.86
CA THR A 54 -7.99 2.18 8.40
C THR A 54 -7.48 3.56 7.99
N SER A 55 -8.00 4.62 8.61
CA SER A 55 -7.56 6.00 8.39
C SER A 55 -6.08 6.19 8.70
N HIS A 56 -5.59 5.58 9.78
CA HIS A 56 -4.18 5.63 10.16
C HIS A 56 -3.28 4.97 9.10
N HIS A 57 -3.65 3.80 8.59
CA HIS A 57 -2.92 3.15 7.50
C HIS A 57 -2.92 3.99 6.22
N LEU A 58 -4.09 4.48 5.79
CA LEU A 58 -4.22 5.30 4.59
C LEU A 58 -3.39 6.59 4.67
N ALA A 59 -3.43 7.28 5.81
CA ALA A 59 -2.63 8.49 6.03
C ALA A 59 -1.12 8.18 6.00
N ASN A 60 -0.69 7.09 6.64
CA ASN A 60 0.71 6.68 6.65
C ASN A 60 1.22 6.33 5.25
N MET A 61 0.47 5.52 4.50
CA MET A 61 0.84 5.11 3.14
C MET A 61 0.82 6.29 2.15
N LYS A 62 -0.13 7.22 2.31
CA LYS A 62 -0.16 8.47 1.54
C LYS A 62 1.06 9.34 1.81
N MET A 63 1.40 9.56 3.09
CA MET A 63 2.56 10.35 3.49
C MET A 63 3.86 9.80 2.88
N LYS A 64 3.96 8.47 2.75
CA LYS A 64 5.11 7.78 2.19
C LYS A 64 5.07 7.62 0.66
N GLY A 65 4.06 8.20 0.00
CA GLY A 65 3.97 8.24 -1.46
C GLY A 65 3.44 6.97 -2.13
N ILE A 66 3.04 5.94 -1.36
CA ILE A 66 2.43 4.72 -1.91
C ILE A 66 1.02 5.03 -2.44
N LEU A 67 0.26 5.81 -1.67
CA LEU A 67 -1.08 6.24 -2.03
C LEU A 67 -1.14 7.72 -2.40
N GLY A 68 -2.09 8.05 -3.25
CA GLY A 68 -2.59 9.41 -3.44
C GLY A 68 -3.96 9.58 -2.79
N SER A 69 -4.42 10.83 -2.71
CA SER A 69 -5.80 11.12 -2.34
C SER A 69 -6.32 12.32 -3.14
N LYS A 70 -7.59 12.27 -3.54
CA LYS A 70 -8.28 13.34 -4.24
C LYS A 70 -9.60 13.65 -3.53
N ARG A 71 -9.90 14.94 -3.35
CA ARG A 71 -11.20 15.38 -2.84
C ARG A 71 -12.17 15.50 -4.01
N GLU A 72 -13.34 14.88 -3.87
CA GLU A 72 -14.44 14.98 -4.83
C GLU A 72 -15.72 15.26 -4.06
N GLY A 73 -16.23 16.49 -4.21
CA GLY A 73 -17.31 17.01 -3.38
C GLY A 73 -16.90 17.06 -1.90
N LYS A 74 -17.68 16.37 -1.06
CA LYS A 74 -17.43 16.27 0.39
C LYS A 74 -16.54 15.09 0.77
N ASN A 75 -16.24 14.19 -0.17
CA ASN A 75 -15.56 12.94 0.09
C ASN A 75 -14.08 13.00 -0.31
N ILE A 76 -13.24 12.21 0.39
CA ILE A 76 -11.84 11.99 0.03
C ILE A 76 -11.73 10.56 -0.50
N PHE A 77 -11.19 10.42 -1.70
CA PHE A 77 -10.92 9.14 -2.34
C PHE A 77 -9.41 8.89 -2.36
N TYR A 78 -9.00 7.69 -1.95
CA TYR A 78 -7.63 7.21 -2.04
C TYR A 78 -7.45 6.37 -3.31
N PHE A 79 -6.23 6.39 -3.85
CA PHE A 79 -5.86 5.63 -5.05
C PHE A 79 -4.38 5.21 -4.98
N LEU A 80 -4.00 4.17 -5.72
CA LEU A 80 -2.60 3.77 -5.85
C LEU A 80 -1.81 4.80 -6.64
N ARG A 81 -0.79 5.38 -6.00
CA ARG A 81 0.16 6.29 -6.66
C ARG A 81 1.36 5.54 -7.19
N MET A 82 1.89 4.60 -6.42
CA MET A 82 2.97 3.71 -6.81
C MET A 82 2.34 2.39 -7.26
N LYS A 83 2.20 2.19 -8.56
CA LYS A 83 1.52 0.99 -9.11
C LYS A 83 2.43 -0.23 -9.13
N GLU A 84 3.74 -0.02 -9.12
CA GLU A 84 4.79 -1.04 -9.15
C GLU A 84 4.75 -1.97 -7.93
N VAL A 85 4.15 -1.53 -6.82
CA VAL A 85 3.96 -2.39 -5.63
C VAL A 85 2.99 -3.54 -5.88
N VAL A 86 2.08 -3.41 -6.86
CA VAL A 86 1.14 -4.48 -7.24
C VAL A 86 1.90 -5.64 -7.84
N ASP A 87 2.83 -5.37 -8.75
CA ASP A 87 3.63 -6.42 -9.41
C ASP A 87 4.49 -7.17 -8.39
N LEU A 88 5.01 -6.46 -7.38
CA LEU A 88 5.74 -7.07 -6.27
C LEU A 88 4.84 -8.00 -5.43
N ILE A 89 3.62 -7.58 -5.11
CA ILE A 89 2.67 -8.41 -4.34
C ILE A 89 2.31 -9.66 -5.13
N LYS A 90 2.01 -9.54 -6.43
CA LYS A 90 1.71 -10.67 -7.32
C LYS A 90 2.81 -11.72 -7.36
N VAL A 91 4.08 -11.30 -7.37
CA VAL A 91 5.23 -12.23 -7.30
C VAL A 91 5.22 -13.06 -6.01
N LEU A 92 4.63 -12.54 -4.93
CA LEU A 92 4.58 -13.19 -3.63
C LEU A 92 3.29 -14.00 -3.40
N GLU A 93 2.25 -13.84 -4.24
CA GLU A 93 0.97 -14.55 -4.09
C GLU A 93 1.12 -16.08 -4.19
N ASP A 94 2.00 -16.56 -5.07
CA ASP A 94 2.22 -17.99 -5.31
C ASP A 94 3.29 -18.61 -4.38
N VAL A 95 3.75 -17.87 -3.36
CA VAL A 95 4.81 -18.36 -2.46
C VAL A 95 4.17 -19.05 -1.26
N ASP A 96 4.29 -20.38 -1.21
CA ASP A 96 3.90 -21.17 -0.04
C ASP A 96 4.79 -20.83 1.17
N VAL A 97 4.23 -20.08 2.13
CA VAL A 97 4.88 -19.77 3.41
C VAL A 97 3.99 -20.12 4.59
N ILE A 98 4.60 -20.58 5.68
CA ILE A 98 3.92 -20.76 6.95
C ILE A 98 3.87 -19.41 7.65
N VAL A 99 2.66 -18.86 7.83
CA VAL A 99 2.42 -17.65 8.62
C VAL A 99 2.15 -18.09 10.07
N PHE A 100 2.97 -17.63 11.01
CA PHE A 100 2.85 -17.91 12.45
C PHE A 100 2.12 -16.79 13.19
#